data_AF-A0A535LU74-F1
#
_entry.id   AF-A0A535LU74-F1
#
_cell.length_a   1.000
_cell.length_b   1.000
_cell.length_c   1.000
_cell.angle_alpha   90.00
_cell.angle_beta   90.00
_cell.angle_gamma   90.00
#
_symmetry.space_group_name_H-M   'P 1'
#
loop_
_entity.id
_entity.type
_entity.pdbx_description
1 polymer ?
#
loop_
_entity_poly.entity_id
_entity_poly.type
_entity_poly.pdbx_seq_one_letter_code
_entity_poly.pdbx_strand_id
1 'polypeptide(L)'
;MTLTSIWLLPLIGAVLIAFMPPRFAKWMGVLIALVTLGISGGVALAFAPNFHGYQFTEQVPWIPQLHIFYHLGVDGISVWLVVLNALLTVIAVLATPVEKPGSNRFIALLLAMSAGMAGVFLAVDLVLFYVFWEAMLIPTYFLLWLFGEGSSPGRAAIKFVLYTLAGSLLMLVGVIGEYVFTGQQTFDLAKLATIPPSATIQFGLFFVFALAFAIKTPLFPFHGWLPDAYMAAPTPMLVIFAGVMGKTGAYGMLRILVPLFPNPVDWWDWRWVIPVLAVAAIIWGALMAIAQRDMKLLVAYSSVSHMGFIVLGIFAYNVQGQQGAILQMVNHGIIIPALFLFVAWIADRTGTRDRSALAGIAPRMPVMAGVFTIVVLAALGLPGLNSFVGEFMTLLGAWERAPVLAAVGAIGLVLAPVYMLRMFQGAMHGEPVGQRPSGDIYAGQLALVTPLIILMFAIGLYPYALTQLMTSVAQTGLYR
;
A
#
# COMPACT_ATOMS: atom_id res chain seq x y z
N MET A 1 -8.28 3.30 -25.18
CA MET A 1 -8.56 3.70 -23.79
C MET A 1 -8.42 2.51 -22.85
N THR A 2 -7.23 1.89 -22.86
CA THR A 2 -6.88 0.75 -22.00
C THR A 2 -6.72 1.18 -20.55
N LEU A 3 -5.97 2.24 -20.26
CA LEU A 3 -5.74 2.71 -18.88
C LEU A 3 -7.03 3.26 -18.26
N THR A 4 -7.83 3.99 -19.04
CA THR A 4 -9.15 4.45 -18.58
C THR A 4 -10.02 3.29 -18.12
N SER A 5 -10.01 2.16 -18.85
CA SER A 5 -10.84 1.00 -18.50
C SER A 5 -10.48 0.39 -17.14
N ILE A 6 -9.23 0.48 -16.70
CA ILE A 6 -8.76 -0.11 -15.43
C ILE A 6 -9.44 0.55 -14.22
N TRP A 7 -9.63 1.87 -14.23
CA TRP A 7 -10.30 2.57 -13.13
C TRP A 7 -11.80 2.76 -13.38
N LEU A 8 -12.22 2.94 -14.64
CA LEU A 8 -13.61 3.23 -14.96
C LEU A 8 -14.51 1.98 -14.83
N LEU A 9 -14.02 0.81 -15.21
CA LEU A 9 -14.78 -0.44 -15.08
C LEU A 9 -15.19 -0.75 -13.64
N PRO A 10 -14.29 -0.73 -12.63
CA PRO A 10 -14.69 -0.92 -11.24
C PRO A 10 -15.61 0.20 -10.74
N LEU A 11 -15.48 1.44 -11.22
CA LEU A 11 -16.39 2.53 -10.85
C LEU A 11 -17.81 2.34 -11.40
N ILE A 12 -17.96 2.00 -12.68
CA ILE A 12 -19.25 1.65 -13.28
C ILE A 12 -19.83 0.44 -12.56
N GLY A 13 -19.01 -0.57 -12.33
CA GLY A 13 -19.35 -1.76 -11.57
C GLY A 13 -19.89 -1.44 -10.18
N ALA A 14 -19.25 -0.52 -9.46
CA ALA A 14 -19.70 -0.05 -8.15
C ALA A 14 -21.11 0.53 -8.20
N VAL A 15 -21.38 1.43 -9.15
CA VAL A 15 -22.70 2.05 -9.32
C VAL A 15 -23.76 0.98 -9.61
N LEU A 16 -23.50 0.07 -10.55
CA LEU A 16 -24.45 -0.99 -10.89
C LEU A 16 -24.73 -1.92 -9.71
N ILE A 17 -23.68 -2.36 -9.01
CA ILE A 17 -23.78 -3.30 -7.88
C ILE A 17 -24.53 -2.69 -6.69
N ALA A 18 -24.42 -1.38 -6.47
CA ALA A 18 -25.09 -0.70 -5.35
C ALA A 18 -26.62 -0.92 -5.34
N PHE A 19 -27.22 -1.15 -6.51
CA PHE A 19 -28.66 -1.37 -6.69
C PHE A 19 -29.04 -2.84 -6.95
N MET A 20 -28.07 -3.76 -6.97
CA MET A 20 -28.32 -5.19 -7.20
C MET A 20 -28.62 -5.95 -5.91
N PRO A 21 -29.35 -7.09 -5.98
CA PRO A 21 -29.52 -7.97 -4.83
C PRO A 21 -28.16 -8.57 -4.38
N PRO A 22 -27.94 -8.79 -3.07
CA PRO A 22 -26.69 -9.26 -2.48
C PRO A 22 -25.99 -10.44 -3.18
N ARG A 23 -26.76 -11.47 -3.56
CA ARG A 23 -26.21 -12.67 -4.20
C ARG A 23 -25.63 -12.38 -5.59
N PHE A 24 -26.33 -11.58 -6.39
CA PHE A 24 -25.89 -11.18 -7.72
C PHE A 24 -24.76 -10.15 -7.64
N ALA A 25 -24.84 -9.23 -6.67
CA ALA A 25 -23.82 -8.22 -6.39
C ALA A 25 -22.42 -8.83 -6.17
N LYS A 26 -22.32 -9.92 -5.40
CA LYS A 26 -21.03 -10.59 -5.17
C LYS A 26 -20.41 -11.10 -6.46
N TRP A 27 -21.12 -11.91 -7.22
CA TRP A 27 -20.57 -12.54 -8.41
C TRP A 27 -20.33 -11.55 -9.55
N MET A 28 -21.19 -10.53 -9.68
CA MET A 28 -20.94 -9.41 -10.58
C MET A 28 -19.67 -8.64 -10.16
N GLY A 29 -19.48 -8.40 -8.86
CA GLY A 29 -18.26 -7.76 -8.35
C GLY A 29 -17.00 -8.57 -8.60
N VAL A 30 -17.08 -9.90 -8.44
CA VAL A 30 -15.97 -10.81 -8.79
C VAL A 30 -15.65 -10.73 -10.28
N LEU A 31 -16.67 -10.76 -11.15
CA LEU A 31 -16.48 -10.64 -12.60
C LEU A 31 -15.79 -9.33 -12.97
N ILE A 32 -16.27 -8.20 -12.45
CA ILE A 32 -15.67 -6.87 -12.68
C ILE A 32 -14.22 -6.83 -12.20
N ALA A 33 -13.94 -7.36 -11.01
CA ALA A 33 -12.59 -7.41 -10.46
C ALA A 33 -11.66 -8.30 -11.30
N LEU A 34 -12.14 -9.47 -11.77
CA LEU A 34 -11.38 -10.37 -12.63
C LEU A 34 -11.09 -9.77 -14.01
N VAL A 35 -12.07 -9.09 -14.61
CA VAL A 35 -11.85 -8.38 -15.89
C VAL A 35 -10.84 -7.25 -15.71
N THR A 36 -10.95 -6.48 -14.61
CA THR A 36 -9.99 -5.42 -14.28
C THR A 36 -8.57 -5.99 -14.07
N LEU A 37 -8.46 -7.14 -13.41
CA LEU A 37 -7.19 -7.88 -13.26
C LEU A 37 -6.66 -8.38 -14.60
N GLY A 38 -7.52 -8.89 -15.48
CA GLY A 38 -7.14 -9.32 -16.82
C GLY A 38 -6.58 -8.17 -17.66
N ILE A 39 -7.22 -7.00 -17.63
CA ILE A 39 -6.74 -5.79 -18.32
C ILE A 39 -5.41 -5.32 -17.72
N SER A 40 -5.32 -5.23 -16.39
CA SER A 40 -4.09 -4.80 -15.69
C SER A 40 -2.93 -5.76 -15.96
N GLY A 41 -3.19 -7.07 -15.95
CA GLY A 41 -2.22 -8.09 -16.30
C GLY A 41 -1.82 -8.03 -17.77
N GLY A 42 -2.76 -7.75 -18.68
CA GLY A 42 -2.48 -7.51 -20.09
C GLY A 42 -1.54 -6.33 -20.31
N VAL A 43 -1.75 -5.22 -19.59
CA VAL A 43 -0.83 -4.06 -19.60
C VAL A 43 0.55 -4.45 -19.09
N ALA A 44 0.64 -5.22 -17.99
CA ALA A 44 1.92 -5.67 -17.44
C ALA A 44 2.68 -6.62 -18.38
N LEU A 45 1.99 -7.53 -19.07
CA LEU A 45 2.59 -8.46 -20.04
C LEU A 45 3.05 -7.75 -21.32
N ALA A 46 2.35 -6.70 -21.73
CA ALA A 46 2.70 -5.88 -22.89
C ALA A 46 3.67 -4.74 -22.56
N PHE A 47 4.07 -4.58 -21.29
CA PHE A 47 4.98 -3.53 -20.86
C PHE A 47 6.40 -3.79 -21.35
N ALA A 48 6.98 -2.82 -22.05
CA ALA A 48 8.34 -2.95 -22.58
C ALA A 48 9.39 -2.57 -21.51
N PRO A 49 10.26 -3.50 -21.04
CA PRO A 49 11.42 -3.14 -20.26
C PRO A 49 12.34 -2.27 -21.14
N ASN A 50 12.82 -1.14 -20.62
CA ASN A 50 13.71 -0.17 -21.29
C ASN A 50 13.04 0.92 -22.15
N PHE A 51 11.72 1.05 -22.14
CA PHE A 51 11.09 2.25 -22.69
C PHE A 51 11.32 3.46 -21.78
N HIS A 52 11.67 4.61 -22.37
CA HIS A 52 11.87 5.86 -21.65
C HIS A 52 10.57 6.65 -21.52
N GLY A 53 10.12 6.88 -20.29
CA GLY A 53 8.90 7.63 -19.99
C GLY A 53 7.67 6.75 -19.79
N TYR A 54 6.49 7.36 -19.94
CA TYR A 54 5.21 6.68 -19.72
C TYR A 54 4.80 5.83 -20.93
N GLN A 55 4.35 4.61 -20.67
CA GLN A 55 3.73 3.73 -21.64
C GLN A 55 2.20 3.78 -21.53
N PHE A 56 1.52 3.28 -22.56
CA PHE A 56 0.05 3.22 -22.64
C PHE A 56 -0.64 4.57 -22.38
N THR A 57 -0.02 5.67 -22.82
CA THR A 57 -0.48 7.02 -22.47
C THR A 57 -1.83 7.37 -23.09
N GLU A 58 -2.69 8.01 -22.29
CA GLU A 58 -3.97 8.54 -22.74
C GLU A 58 -4.06 10.00 -22.30
N GLN A 59 -4.14 10.91 -23.27
CA GLN A 59 -4.11 12.35 -23.01
C GLN A 59 -5.28 13.04 -23.69
N VAL A 60 -6.12 13.70 -22.90
CA VAL A 60 -7.25 14.52 -23.37
C VAL A 60 -7.25 15.85 -22.61
N PRO A 61 -7.42 17.01 -23.27
CA PRO A 61 -7.62 18.28 -22.57
C PRO A 61 -8.84 18.21 -21.66
N TRP A 62 -8.68 18.51 -20.36
CA TRP A 62 -9.79 18.45 -19.39
C TRP A 62 -10.27 19.85 -19.00
N ILE A 63 -9.37 20.70 -18.52
CA ILE A 63 -9.65 22.12 -18.22
C ILE A 63 -8.57 22.97 -18.91
N PRO A 64 -8.74 23.29 -20.21
CA PRO A 64 -7.70 23.93 -21.01
C PRO A 64 -7.25 25.29 -20.48
N GLN A 65 -8.13 26.06 -19.83
CA GLN A 65 -7.80 27.38 -19.29
C GLN A 65 -6.79 27.33 -18.14
N LEU A 66 -6.66 26.17 -17.49
CA LEU A 66 -5.74 25.92 -16.39
C LEU A 66 -4.62 24.95 -16.78
N HIS A 67 -4.51 24.60 -18.07
CA HIS A 67 -3.56 23.59 -18.57
C HIS A 67 -3.67 22.24 -17.84
N ILE A 68 -4.87 21.85 -17.41
CA ILE A 68 -5.15 20.56 -16.77
C ILE A 68 -5.56 19.55 -17.84
N PHE A 69 -4.90 18.39 -17.84
CA PHE A 69 -5.17 17.31 -18.78
C PHE A 69 -5.68 16.06 -18.04
N TYR A 70 -6.62 15.36 -18.67
CA TYR A 70 -6.83 13.96 -18.38
C TYR A 70 -5.65 13.21 -19.00
N HIS A 71 -4.56 13.10 -18.25
CA HIS A 71 -3.32 12.46 -18.70
C HIS A 71 -3.03 11.23 -17.82
N LEU A 72 -3.22 10.05 -18.41
CA LEU A 72 -2.84 8.78 -17.83
C LEU A 72 -1.57 8.23 -18.48
N GLY A 73 -0.77 7.54 -17.68
CA GLY A 73 0.42 6.83 -18.13
C GLY A 73 0.82 5.76 -17.12
N VAL A 74 1.54 4.73 -17.58
CA VAL A 74 2.10 3.69 -16.72
C VAL A 74 3.60 3.55 -16.94
N ASP A 75 4.36 3.35 -15.88
CA ASP A 75 5.79 3.07 -15.93
C ASP A 75 6.14 1.90 -14.99
N GLY A 76 7.44 1.64 -14.82
CA GLY A 76 7.95 0.55 -13.98
C GLY A 76 7.58 0.65 -12.49
N ILE A 77 7.18 1.83 -12.02
CA ILE A 77 6.69 2.05 -10.65
C ILE A 77 5.21 1.66 -10.58
N SER A 78 4.40 2.20 -11.50
CA SER A 78 2.94 2.08 -11.45
C SER A 78 2.42 0.70 -11.83
N VAL A 79 3.06 0.03 -12.80
CA VAL A 79 2.53 -1.21 -13.40
C VAL A 79 2.24 -2.29 -12.34
N TRP A 80 3.16 -2.46 -11.38
CA TRP A 80 3.03 -3.47 -10.34
C TRP A 80 1.99 -3.10 -9.28
N LEU A 81 1.85 -1.82 -8.95
CA LEU A 81 0.85 -1.34 -8.00
C LEU A 81 -0.57 -1.43 -8.56
N VAL A 82 -0.73 -1.23 -9.87
CA VAL A 82 -2.02 -1.40 -10.57
C VAL A 82 -2.43 -2.87 -10.61
N VAL A 83 -1.51 -3.79 -10.96
CA VAL A 83 -1.78 -5.23 -10.94
C VAL A 83 -2.10 -5.72 -9.53
N LEU A 84 -1.31 -5.29 -8.54
CA LEU A 84 -1.55 -5.61 -7.13
C LEU A 84 -2.93 -5.12 -6.67
N ASN A 85 -3.31 -3.88 -7.02
CA ASN A 85 -4.63 -3.34 -6.70
C ASN A 85 -5.75 -4.22 -7.25
N ALA A 86 -5.67 -4.60 -8.52
CA ALA A 86 -6.67 -5.45 -9.16
C ALA A 86 -6.74 -6.84 -8.51
N LEU A 87 -5.59 -7.47 -8.23
CA LEU A 87 -5.50 -8.77 -7.58
C LEU A 87 -6.13 -8.75 -6.18
N LEU A 88 -5.77 -7.77 -5.36
CA LEU A 88 -6.31 -7.65 -4.01
C LEU A 88 -7.79 -7.28 -4.01
N THR A 89 -8.27 -6.59 -5.04
CA THR A 89 -9.71 -6.34 -5.22
C THR A 89 -10.47 -7.65 -5.45
N VAL A 90 -9.97 -8.55 -6.29
CA VAL A 90 -10.57 -9.89 -6.47
C VAL A 90 -10.64 -10.63 -5.13
N ILE A 91 -9.52 -10.65 -4.38
CA ILE A 91 -9.43 -11.31 -3.07
C ILE A 91 -10.43 -10.70 -2.07
N ALA A 92 -10.49 -9.38 -1.98
CA ALA A 92 -11.40 -8.67 -1.07
C ALA A 92 -12.88 -8.96 -1.38
N VAL A 93 -13.27 -8.94 -2.66
CA VAL A 93 -14.66 -9.23 -3.04
C VAL A 93 -15.01 -10.70 -2.77
N LEU A 94 -14.10 -11.64 -3.04
CA LEU A 94 -14.30 -13.05 -2.71
C LEU A 94 -14.41 -13.30 -1.20
N ALA A 95 -13.60 -12.60 -0.40
CA ALA A 95 -13.61 -12.65 1.06
C ALA A 95 -14.87 -12.02 1.68
N THR A 96 -15.67 -11.27 0.92
CA THR A 96 -16.87 -10.61 1.44
C THR A 96 -18.01 -11.62 1.65
N PRO A 97 -18.61 -11.73 2.86
CA PRO A 97 -19.75 -12.60 3.12
C PRO A 97 -21.02 -12.11 2.42
N VAL A 98 -21.75 -13.02 1.75
CA VAL A 98 -22.99 -12.67 1.01
C VAL A 98 -24.17 -12.38 1.95
N GLU A 99 -24.17 -13.03 3.12
CA GLU A 99 -25.34 -13.14 4.00
C GLU A 99 -25.58 -11.90 4.87
N LYS A 100 -24.63 -10.96 4.92
CA LYS A 100 -24.78 -9.72 5.68
C LYS A 100 -25.65 -8.71 4.91
N PRO A 101 -26.68 -8.11 5.54
CA PRO A 101 -27.42 -7.00 4.96
C PRO A 101 -26.48 -5.88 4.49
N GLY A 102 -26.67 -5.38 3.27
CA GLY A 102 -25.83 -4.32 2.69
C GLY A 102 -24.50 -4.78 2.08
N SER A 103 -24.26 -6.09 1.91
CA SER A 103 -23.07 -6.61 1.23
C SER A 103 -22.89 -6.06 -0.20
N ASN A 104 -23.98 -5.80 -0.92
CA ASN A 104 -23.96 -5.10 -2.21
C ASN A 104 -23.34 -3.70 -2.11
N ARG A 105 -23.78 -2.88 -1.14
CA ARG A 105 -23.21 -1.54 -0.89
C ARG A 105 -21.74 -1.61 -0.45
N PHE A 106 -21.39 -2.61 0.36
CA PHE A 106 -20.00 -2.84 0.75
C PHE A 106 -19.10 -3.15 -0.46
N ILE A 107 -19.52 -4.09 -1.32
CA ILE A 107 -18.79 -4.43 -2.55
C ILE A 107 -18.71 -3.23 -3.50
N ALA A 108 -19.79 -2.47 -3.65
CA ALA A 108 -19.79 -1.25 -4.45
C ALA A 108 -18.73 -0.26 -3.96
N LEU A 109 -18.65 -0.01 -2.65
CA LEU A 109 -17.63 0.88 -2.09
C LEU A 109 -16.22 0.30 -2.23
N LEU A 110 -16.02 -1.02 -2.12
CA LEU A 110 -14.70 -1.64 -2.39
C LEU A 110 -14.24 -1.41 -3.82
N LEU A 111 -15.13 -1.56 -4.80
CA LEU A 111 -14.82 -1.31 -6.20
C LEU A 111 -14.57 0.18 -6.48
N ALA A 112 -15.35 1.08 -5.89
CA ALA A 112 -15.12 2.52 -6.00
C ALA A 112 -13.77 2.93 -5.36
N MET A 113 -13.42 2.34 -4.23
CA MET A 113 -12.11 2.52 -3.59
C MET A 113 -11.00 2.06 -4.52
N SER A 114 -11.12 0.85 -5.09
CA SER A 114 -10.18 0.28 -6.05
C SER A 114 -10.01 1.15 -7.31
N ALA A 115 -11.10 1.70 -7.84
CA ALA A 115 -11.10 2.64 -8.96
C ALA A 115 -10.26 3.89 -8.65
N GLY A 116 -10.49 4.52 -7.49
CA GLY A 116 -9.69 5.68 -7.06
C GLY A 116 -8.20 5.34 -6.94
N MET A 117 -7.85 4.20 -6.34
CA MET A 117 -6.45 3.77 -6.20
C MET A 117 -5.79 3.49 -7.56
N ALA A 118 -6.50 2.84 -8.49
CA ALA A 118 -6.01 2.66 -9.86
C ALA A 118 -5.74 4.01 -10.53
N GLY A 119 -6.66 4.96 -10.40
CA GLY A 119 -6.48 6.30 -10.94
C GLY A 119 -5.27 7.03 -10.36
N VAL A 120 -5.00 6.91 -9.05
CA VAL A 120 -3.78 7.49 -8.42
C VAL A 120 -2.51 6.95 -9.08
N PHE A 121 -2.42 5.64 -9.31
CA PHE A 121 -1.23 5.04 -9.92
C PHE A 121 -1.10 5.34 -11.41
N LEU A 122 -2.18 5.70 -12.10
CA LEU A 122 -2.18 5.97 -13.53
C LEU A 122 -2.07 7.46 -13.86
N ALA A 123 -2.40 8.35 -12.92
CA ALA A 123 -2.39 9.79 -13.15
C ALA A 123 -0.96 10.33 -13.26
N VAL A 124 -0.68 11.01 -14.37
CA VAL A 124 0.61 11.71 -14.62
C VAL A 124 0.45 13.23 -14.72
N ASP A 125 -0.76 13.73 -14.52
CA ASP A 125 -1.09 15.13 -14.24
C ASP A 125 -1.34 15.31 -12.73
N LEU A 126 -0.75 16.34 -12.13
CA LEU A 126 -0.74 16.59 -10.68
C LEU A 126 -2.14 16.89 -10.11
N VAL A 127 -3.01 17.57 -10.86
CA VAL A 127 -4.41 17.79 -10.44
C VAL A 127 -5.20 16.50 -10.57
N LEU A 128 -5.01 15.76 -11.67
CA LEU A 128 -5.67 14.47 -11.83
C LEU A 128 -5.27 13.47 -10.73
N PHE A 129 -3.99 13.46 -10.35
CA PHE A 129 -3.48 12.69 -9.22
C PHE A 129 -4.21 13.07 -7.92
N TYR A 130 -4.35 14.37 -7.64
CA TYR A 130 -5.10 14.86 -6.48
C TYR A 130 -6.58 14.44 -6.50
N VAL A 131 -7.23 14.50 -7.66
CA VAL A 131 -8.64 14.12 -7.81
C VAL A 131 -8.83 12.63 -7.51
N PHE A 132 -7.98 11.75 -8.06
CA PHE A 132 -8.05 10.33 -7.74
C PHE A 132 -7.66 10.02 -6.29
N TRP A 133 -6.76 10.81 -5.72
CA TRP A 133 -6.38 10.72 -4.31
C TRP A 133 -7.57 10.96 -3.38
N GLU A 134 -8.36 12.01 -3.65
CA GLU A 134 -9.60 12.26 -2.92
C GLU A 134 -10.67 11.20 -3.25
N ALA A 135 -10.79 10.81 -4.52
CA ALA A 135 -11.76 9.81 -4.95
C ALA A 135 -11.57 8.44 -4.27
N MET A 136 -10.33 8.03 -3.94
CA MET A 136 -10.10 6.81 -3.16
C MET A 136 -10.48 6.96 -1.67
N LEU A 137 -10.39 8.16 -1.10
CA LEU A 137 -10.64 8.42 0.32
C LEU A 137 -12.13 8.35 0.66
N ILE A 138 -12.99 8.91 -0.20
CA ILE A 138 -14.44 8.95 0.00
C ILE A 138 -15.05 7.56 0.28
N PRO A 139 -14.89 6.55 -0.58
CA PRO A 139 -15.44 5.22 -0.32
C PRO A 139 -14.79 4.54 0.89
N THR A 140 -13.50 4.80 1.16
CA THR A 140 -12.80 4.27 2.33
C THR A 140 -13.42 4.78 3.63
N TYR A 141 -13.76 6.06 3.70
CA TYR A 141 -14.47 6.63 4.83
C TYR A 141 -15.82 5.95 5.04
N PHE A 142 -16.64 5.82 3.99
CA PHE A 142 -17.94 5.17 4.09
C PHE A 142 -17.84 3.69 4.48
N LEU A 143 -16.81 2.99 4.01
CA LEU A 143 -16.54 1.61 4.44
C LEU A 143 -16.26 1.53 5.95
N LEU A 144 -15.38 2.40 6.47
CA LEU A 144 -15.09 2.43 7.92
C LEU A 144 -16.31 2.86 8.74
N TRP A 145 -17.04 3.88 8.29
CA TRP A 145 -18.17 4.45 9.02
C TRP A 145 -19.37 3.51 9.07
N LEU A 146 -19.74 2.90 7.93
CA LEU A 146 -20.94 2.10 7.81
C LEU A 146 -20.73 0.63 8.17
N PHE A 147 -19.52 0.10 7.95
CA PHE A 147 -19.23 -1.33 8.09
C PHE A 147 -18.13 -1.64 9.09
N GLY A 148 -17.50 -0.64 9.72
CA GLY A 148 -16.43 -0.84 10.69
C GLY A 148 -16.81 -1.72 11.88
N GLU A 149 -15.82 -2.43 12.41
CA GLU A 149 -15.94 -3.39 13.51
C GLU A 149 -15.30 -2.84 14.80
N GLY A 150 -15.63 -3.46 15.94
CA GLY A 150 -15.09 -3.09 17.25
C GLY A 150 -15.93 -2.08 18.03
N SER A 151 -15.36 -1.56 19.12
CA SER A 151 -16.10 -0.74 20.10
C SER A 151 -16.34 0.71 19.67
N SER A 152 -15.60 1.25 18.69
CA SER A 152 -15.72 2.65 18.27
C SER A 152 -15.34 2.91 16.80
N PRO A 153 -15.93 2.19 15.82
CA PRO A 153 -15.57 2.33 14.41
C PRO A 153 -15.81 3.75 13.87
N GLY A 154 -16.86 4.45 14.32
CA GLY A 154 -17.13 5.83 13.92
C GLY A 154 -16.02 6.81 14.34
N ARG A 155 -15.43 6.64 15.54
CA ARG A 155 -14.30 7.44 15.99
C ARG A 155 -13.05 7.16 15.16
N ALA A 156 -12.79 5.90 14.83
CA ALA A 156 -11.68 5.52 13.95
C ALA A 156 -11.84 6.10 12.54
N ALA A 157 -13.07 6.06 11.98
CA ALA A 157 -13.40 6.64 10.69
C ALA A 157 -13.18 8.17 10.66
N ILE A 158 -13.66 8.89 11.68
CA ILE A 158 -13.43 10.35 11.81
C ILE A 158 -11.94 10.65 11.93
N LYS A 159 -11.21 9.93 12.79
CA LYS A 159 -9.76 10.14 12.95
C LYS A 159 -9.00 9.89 11.65
N PHE A 160 -9.34 8.82 10.93
CA PHE A 160 -8.78 8.52 9.61
C PHE A 160 -9.01 9.65 8.61
N VAL A 161 -10.26 10.12 8.48
CA VAL A 161 -10.59 11.20 7.55
C VAL A 161 -9.90 12.49 7.94
N LEU A 162 -9.92 12.89 9.21
CA LEU A 162 -9.29 14.14 9.64
C LEU A 162 -7.78 14.14 9.37
N TYR A 163 -7.08 13.04 9.66
CA TYR A 163 -5.65 12.92 9.36
C TYR A 163 -5.39 12.99 7.86
N THR A 164 -6.10 12.17 7.08
CA THR A 164 -5.83 12.05 5.65
C THR A 164 -6.29 13.26 4.84
N LEU A 165 -7.40 13.89 5.22
CA LEU A 165 -7.90 15.14 4.64
C LEU A 165 -7.00 16.32 4.99
N ALA A 166 -6.49 16.40 6.22
CA ALA A 166 -5.51 17.44 6.56
C ALA A 166 -4.25 17.32 5.69
N GLY A 167 -3.76 16.08 5.50
CA GLY A 167 -2.66 15.80 4.58
C GLY A 167 -3.00 16.16 3.13
N SER A 168 -4.19 15.82 2.64
CA SER A 168 -4.56 16.15 1.26
C SER A 168 -4.79 17.63 1.03
N LEU A 169 -5.39 18.38 1.95
CA LEU A 169 -5.48 19.84 1.84
C LEU A 169 -4.09 20.49 1.76
N LEU A 170 -3.11 19.99 2.51
CA LEU A 170 -1.71 20.41 2.33
C LEU A 170 -1.19 20.08 0.93
N MET A 171 -1.43 18.86 0.44
CA MET A 171 -1.09 18.49 -0.94
C MET A 171 -1.73 19.43 -1.96
N LEU A 172 -2.98 19.86 -1.76
CA LEU A 172 -3.66 20.82 -2.63
C LEU A 172 -2.96 22.18 -2.65
N VAL A 173 -2.50 22.66 -1.48
CA VAL A 173 -1.66 23.87 -1.40
C VAL A 173 -0.38 23.69 -2.21
N GLY A 174 0.25 22.51 -2.14
CA GLY A 174 1.41 22.16 -2.97
C GLY A 174 1.09 22.18 -4.48
N VAL A 175 -0.03 21.58 -4.88
CA VAL A 175 -0.50 21.53 -6.29
C VAL A 175 -0.72 22.94 -6.83
N ILE A 176 -1.42 23.79 -6.08
CA ILE A 176 -1.67 25.19 -6.47
C ILE A 176 -0.36 25.98 -6.47
N GLY A 177 0.50 25.74 -5.49
CA GLY A 177 1.80 26.40 -5.37
C GLY A 177 2.70 26.12 -6.58
N GLU A 178 2.84 24.85 -6.99
CA GLU A 178 3.54 24.48 -8.22
C GLU A 178 3.02 25.25 -9.42
N TYR A 179 1.70 25.28 -9.61
CA TYR A 179 1.10 26.00 -10.73
C TYR A 179 1.42 27.49 -10.71
N VAL A 180 1.24 28.17 -9.56
CA VAL A 180 1.46 29.62 -9.47
C VAL A 180 2.94 29.98 -9.63
N PHE A 181 3.84 29.27 -8.95
CA PHE A 181 5.26 29.63 -8.90
C PHE A 181 6.07 29.16 -10.11
N THR A 182 5.55 28.22 -10.91
CA THR A 182 6.10 27.90 -12.23
C THR A 182 5.55 28.81 -13.34
N GLY A 183 4.67 29.76 -13.01
CA GLY A 183 4.12 30.71 -13.97
C GLY A 183 2.90 30.20 -14.74
N GLN A 184 2.06 29.37 -14.10
CA GLN A 184 0.78 28.86 -14.59
C GLN A 184 0.89 28.02 -15.87
N GLN A 185 1.97 27.25 -15.99
CA GLN A 185 2.35 26.61 -17.25
C GLN A 185 1.66 25.27 -17.49
N THR A 186 1.62 24.39 -16.47
CA THR A 186 1.18 23.01 -16.63
C THR A 186 0.99 22.30 -15.28
N PHE A 187 0.26 21.19 -15.30
CA PHE A 187 0.22 20.21 -14.22
C PHE A 187 0.85 18.85 -14.62
N ASP A 188 1.40 18.75 -15.83
CA ASP A 188 2.08 17.54 -16.28
C ASP A 188 3.36 17.32 -15.47
N LEU A 189 3.46 16.18 -14.77
CA LEU A 189 4.54 15.90 -13.84
C LEU A 189 5.92 15.87 -14.52
N ALA A 190 5.99 15.34 -15.74
CA ALA A 190 7.25 15.26 -16.47
C ALA A 190 7.74 16.65 -16.88
N LYS A 191 6.81 17.54 -17.25
CA LYS A 191 7.14 18.94 -17.55
C LYS A 191 7.51 19.72 -16.29
N LEU A 192 6.73 19.61 -15.21
CA LEU A 192 7.00 20.32 -13.95
C LEU A 192 8.42 20.04 -13.41
N ALA A 193 8.88 18.79 -13.51
CA ALA A 193 10.25 18.41 -13.12
C ALA A 193 11.36 19.13 -13.91
N THR A 194 11.05 19.74 -15.06
CA THR A 194 12.00 20.50 -15.89
C THR A 194 11.93 22.02 -15.72
N ILE A 195 10.91 22.53 -15.04
CA ILE A 195 10.68 23.96 -14.81
C ILE A 195 10.57 24.29 -13.32
N PRO A 196 11.55 23.91 -12.49
CA PRO A 196 11.42 24.05 -11.05
C PRO A 196 11.33 25.52 -10.63
N PRO A 197 10.51 25.86 -9.61
CA PRO A 197 10.42 27.22 -9.09
C PRO A 197 11.72 27.62 -8.38
N SER A 198 11.82 28.86 -7.88
CA SER A 198 13.00 29.30 -7.12
C SER A 198 13.31 28.38 -5.94
N ALA A 199 14.58 28.26 -5.56
CA ALA A 199 15.04 27.30 -4.54
C ALA A 199 14.32 27.47 -3.18
N THR A 200 14.02 28.70 -2.77
CA THR A 200 13.24 28.99 -1.55
C THR A 200 11.80 28.47 -1.63
N ILE A 201 11.18 28.55 -2.81
CA ILE A 201 9.83 28.03 -3.02
C ILE A 201 9.85 26.50 -3.06
N GLN A 202 10.81 25.89 -3.75
CA GLN A 202 10.99 24.43 -3.74
C GLN A 202 11.14 23.89 -2.31
N PHE A 203 11.93 24.57 -1.46
CA PHE A 203 12.06 24.23 -0.05
C PHE A 203 10.70 24.16 0.65
N GLY A 204 9.86 25.20 0.49
CA GLY A 204 8.52 25.24 1.10
C GLY A 204 7.58 24.16 0.55
N LEU A 205 7.54 24.02 -0.78
CA LEU A 205 6.69 23.02 -1.46
C LEU A 205 7.09 21.59 -1.10
N PHE A 206 8.39 21.31 -0.97
CA PHE A 206 8.88 20.02 -0.50
C PHE A 206 8.24 19.63 0.82
N PHE A 207 8.26 20.50 1.84
CA PHE A 207 7.69 20.17 3.16
C PHE A 207 6.18 20.02 3.15
N VAL A 208 5.47 20.79 2.31
CA VAL A 208 4.02 20.70 2.17
C VAL A 208 3.62 19.33 1.57
N PHE A 209 4.25 18.93 0.48
CA PHE A 209 4.05 17.60 -0.11
C PHE A 209 4.56 16.48 0.81
N ALA A 210 5.73 16.68 1.43
CA ALA A 210 6.35 15.66 2.26
C ALA A 210 5.53 15.36 3.51
N LEU A 211 4.93 16.37 4.14
CA LEU A 211 4.02 16.17 5.27
C LEU A 211 2.75 15.43 4.84
N ALA A 212 2.15 15.81 3.70
CA ALA A 212 0.97 15.13 3.15
C ALA A 212 1.23 13.64 2.93
N PHE A 213 2.35 13.31 2.26
CA PHE A 213 2.72 11.92 2.01
C PHE A 213 3.20 11.20 3.27
N ALA A 214 3.88 11.86 4.21
CA ALA A 214 4.31 11.26 5.48
C ALA A 214 3.12 10.84 6.36
N ILE A 215 2.05 11.64 6.37
CA ILE A 215 0.78 11.28 7.03
C ILE A 215 0.18 10.03 6.38
N LYS A 216 0.11 9.98 5.04
CA LYS A 216 -0.48 8.84 4.31
C LYS A 216 0.39 7.57 4.36
N THR A 217 1.72 7.71 4.42
CA THR A 217 2.74 6.65 4.48
C THR A 217 3.01 6.17 5.92
N PRO A 218 2.05 6.38 6.81
CA PRO A 218 2.19 6.51 8.27
C PRO A 218 3.64 6.55 8.81
N LEU A 219 4.40 7.61 8.53
CA LEU A 219 5.72 7.77 9.16
C LEU A 219 5.59 8.13 10.64
N PHE A 220 6.63 7.89 11.43
CA PHE A 220 6.72 8.50 12.76
C PHE A 220 6.87 10.03 12.62
N PRO A 221 6.16 10.86 13.39
CA PRO A 221 5.12 10.56 14.40
C PRO A 221 3.66 10.60 13.85
N PHE A 222 3.47 10.70 12.54
CA PHE A 222 2.17 10.92 11.88
C PHE A 222 1.28 9.66 11.69
N HIS A 223 1.76 8.48 12.12
CA HIS A 223 1.08 7.19 11.96
C HIS A 223 -0.16 6.97 12.84
N GLY A 224 -0.48 7.90 13.74
CA GLY A 224 -1.47 7.68 14.81
C GLY A 224 -2.88 7.29 14.35
N TRP A 225 -3.26 7.56 13.10
CA TRP A 225 -4.53 7.14 12.52
C TRP A 225 -4.59 5.66 12.13
N LEU A 226 -3.46 5.06 11.73
CA LEU A 226 -3.43 3.74 11.10
C LEU A 226 -3.87 2.62 12.06
N PRO A 227 -3.35 2.53 13.30
CA PRO A 227 -3.72 1.45 14.19
C PRO A 227 -5.23 1.41 14.46
N ASP A 228 -5.85 2.57 14.72
CA ASP A 228 -7.29 2.68 14.96
C ASP A 228 -8.10 2.31 13.70
N ALA A 229 -7.70 2.82 12.54
CA ALA A 229 -8.38 2.57 11.28
C ALA A 229 -8.29 1.08 10.86
N TYR A 230 -7.13 0.45 11.02
CA TYR A 230 -6.94 -0.97 10.69
C TYR A 230 -7.70 -1.88 11.65
N MET A 231 -7.72 -1.53 12.94
CA MET A 231 -8.49 -2.27 13.93
C MET A 231 -9.98 -2.24 13.62
N ALA A 232 -10.51 -1.08 13.22
CA ALA A 232 -11.90 -0.90 12.85
C ALA A 232 -12.26 -1.47 11.46
N ALA A 233 -11.31 -1.57 10.53
CA ALA A 233 -11.60 -2.04 9.18
C ALA A 233 -12.05 -3.51 9.15
N PRO A 234 -13.17 -3.86 8.49
CA PRO A 234 -13.53 -5.24 8.21
C PRO A 234 -12.45 -5.93 7.39
N THR A 235 -12.21 -7.23 7.61
CA THR A 235 -11.12 -7.96 6.95
C THR A 235 -11.11 -7.83 5.42
N PRO A 236 -12.23 -7.94 4.69
CA PRO A 236 -12.22 -7.80 3.24
C PRO A 236 -11.79 -6.40 2.77
N MET A 237 -12.20 -5.35 3.50
CA MET A 237 -11.73 -3.99 3.26
C MET A 237 -10.23 -3.86 3.55
N LEU A 238 -9.79 -4.46 4.67
CA LEU A 238 -8.43 -4.35 5.15
C LEU A 238 -7.40 -4.97 4.18
N VAL A 239 -7.80 -6.00 3.42
CA VAL A 239 -7.01 -6.57 2.32
C VAL A 239 -6.56 -5.49 1.34
N ILE A 240 -7.46 -4.63 0.86
CA ILE A 240 -7.10 -3.56 -0.09
C ILE A 240 -6.53 -2.35 0.64
N PHE A 241 -7.12 -1.99 1.79
CA PHE A 241 -6.73 -0.81 2.56
C PHE A 241 -5.28 -0.88 3.04
N ALA A 242 -4.86 -2.02 3.57
CA ALA A 242 -3.47 -2.21 3.99
C ALA A 242 -2.55 -2.68 2.85
N GLY A 243 -3.10 -3.48 1.93
CA GLY A 243 -2.36 -4.02 0.80
C GLY A 243 -1.92 -2.95 -0.21
N VAL A 244 -2.80 -2.01 -0.55
CA VAL A 244 -2.58 -1.04 -1.64
C VAL A 244 -2.70 0.41 -1.18
N MET A 245 -3.77 0.79 -0.48
CA MET A 245 -3.97 2.22 -0.15
C MET A 245 -2.83 2.78 0.70
N GLY A 246 -2.24 2.00 1.61
CA GLY A 246 -1.05 2.44 2.36
C GLY A 246 0.16 2.79 1.47
N LYS A 247 0.22 2.29 0.23
CA LYS A 247 1.34 2.52 -0.70
C LYS A 247 1.16 3.79 -1.52
N THR A 248 -0.04 4.38 -1.58
CA THR A 248 -0.26 5.61 -2.37
C THR A 248 0.54 6.79 -1.82
N GLY A 249 0.79 6.85 -0.50
CA GLY A 249 1.68 7.84 0.09
C GLY A 249 3.14 7.70 -0.38
N ALA A 250 3.70 6.49 -0.27
CA ALA A 250 5.06 6.21 -0.73
C ALA A 250 5.21 6.39 -2.26
N TYR A 251 4.19 5.97 -3.02
CA TYR A 251 4.10 6.23 -4.46
C TYR A 251 4.11 7.74 -4.75
N GLY A 252 3.36 8.55 -4.00
CA GLY A 252 3.41 10.00 -4.10
C GLY A 252 4.80 10.58 -3.82
N MET A 253 5.51 10.06 -2.81
CA MET A 253 6.91 10.47 -2.57
C MET A 253 7.81 10.16 -3.78
N LEU A 254 7.70 8.97 -4.34
CA LEU A 254 8.54 8.55 -5.46
C LEU A 254 8.17 9.24 -6.79
N ARG A 255 6.88 9.50 -7.03
CA ARG A 255 6.34 10.10 -8.26
C ARG A 255 6.41 11.62 -8.27
N ILE A 256 6.28 12.26 -7.10
CA ILE A 256 6.14 13.71 -6.96
C ILE A 256 7.36 14.26 -6.22
N LEU A 257 7.63 13.85 -4.96
CA LEU A 257 8.72 14.49 -4.20
C LEU A 257 10.09 14.34 -4.83
N VAL A 258 10.45 13.11 -5.22
CA VAL A 258 11.78 12.81 -5.73
C VAL A 258 12.08 13.56 -7.04
N PRO A 259 11.17 13.58 -8.06
CA PRO A 259 11.45 14.28 -9.31
C PRO A 259 11.28 15.80 -9.25
N LEU A 260 10.35 16.33 -8.46
CA LEU A 260 10.08 17.78 -8.39
C LEU A 260 11.07 18.51 -7.47
N PHE A 261 11.60 17.83 -6.45
CA PHE A 261 12.50 18.43 -5.45
C PHE A 261 13.79 17.60 -5.26
N PRO A 262 14.58 17.34 -6.32
CA PRO A 262 15.74 16.44 -6.26
C PRO A 262 16.94 17.04 -5.51
N ASN A 263 17.08 18.37 -5.55
CA ASN A 263 18.24 19.09 -5.06
C ASN A 263 17.92 19.88 -3.78
N PRO A 264 18.84 19.94 -2.82
CA PRO A 264 18.70 20.78 -1.64
C PRO A 264 18.93 22.26 -2.00
N VAL A 265 18.64 23.15 -1.05
CA VAL A 265 19.10 24.55 -1.09
C VAL A 265 20.50 24.67 -0.54
N ASP A 266 21.21 25.71 -0.95
CA ASP A 266 22.59 26.01 -0.54
C ASP A 266 22.81 26.02 0.99
N TRP A 267 21.77 26.37 1.75
CA TRP A 267 21.85 26.54 3.20
C TRP A 267 21.33 25.36 4.02
N TRP A 268 20.67 24.35 3.42
CA TRP A 268 20.20 23.15 4.14
C TRP A 268 19.87 21.96 3.22
N ASP A 269 20.48 20.81 3.50
CA ASP A 269 20.04 19.52 2.95
C ASP A 269 18.83 18.93 3.71
N TRP A 270 17.62 19.32 3.30
CA TRP A 270 16.35 18.81 3.85
C TRP A 270 16.09 17.32 3.54
N ARG A 271 16.85 16.74 2.60
CA ARG A 271 16.63 15.35 2.14
C ARG A 271 16.93 14.33 3.23
N TRP A 272 17.56 14.74 4.34
CA TRP A 272 17.79 13.90 5.53
C TRP A 272 16.58 13.77 6.44
N VAL A 273 15.62 14.70 6.40
CA VAL A 273 14.46 14.70 7.29
C VAL A 273 13.64 13.42 7.10
N ILE A 274 13.32 13.07 5.86
CA ILE A 274 12.46 11.93 5.56
C ILE A 274 13.13 10.57 5.88
N PRO A 275 14.40 10.30 5.51
CA PRO A 275 15.14 9.12 5.96
C PRO A 275 15.18 8.95 7.49
N VAL A 276 15.36 10.04 8.24
CA VAL A 276 15.38 9.99 9.72
C VAL A 276 14.00 9.57 10.24
N LEU A 277 12.92 10.16 9.73
CA LEU A 277 11.55 9.76 10.10
C LEU A 277 11.23 8.32 9.66
N ALA A 278 11.79 7.87 8.54
CA ALA A 278 11.66 6.51 8.04
C ALA A 278 12.31 5.49 8.98
N VAL A 279 13.56 5.74 9.41
CA VAL A 279 14.24 4.88 10.41
C VAL A 279 13.52 4.93 11.76
N ALA A 280 13.03 6.10 12.18
CA ALA A 280 12.20 6.21 13.37
C ALA A 280 10.93 5.35 13.25
N ALA A 281 10.27 5.33 12.08
CA ALA A 281 9.11 4.48 11.83
C ALA A 281 9.44 2.98 11.86
N ILE A 282 10.59 2.57 11.29
CA ILE A 282 11.11 1.18 11.36
C ILE A 282 11.18 0.73 12.83
N ILE A 283 11.93 1.47 13.65
CA ILE A 283 12.20 1.08 15.04
C ILE A 283 10.93 1.20 15.88
N TRP A 284 10.24 2.33 15.80
CA TRP A 284 9.03 2.57 16.60
C TRP A 284 7.92 1.56 16.26
N GLY A 285 7.66 1.32 14.98
CA GLY A 285 6.67 0.34 14.53
C GLY A 285 6.99 -1.07 15.04
N ALA A 286 8.25 -1.49 14.94
CA ALA A 286 8.68 -2.79 15.43
C ALA A 286 8.55 -2.93 16.96
N LEU A 287 8.97 -1.93 17.73
CA LEU A 287 8.82 -1.93 19.20
C LEU A 287 7.35 -1.95 19.62
N MET A 288 6.50 -1.16 18.95
CA MET A 288 5.06 -1.17 19.21
C MET A 288 4.43 -2.51 18.86
N ALA A 289 4.84 -3.16 17.76
CA ALA A 289 4.36 -4.50 17.40
C ALA A 289 4.71 -5.53 18.49
N ILE A 290 5.94 -5.50 19.03
CA ILE A 290 6.37 -6.38 20.14
C ILE A 290 5.49 -6.20 21.39
N ALA A 291 5.10 -4.96 21.69
CA ALA A 291 4.30 -4.62 22.86
C ALA A 291 2.83 -5.10 22.75
N GLN A 292 2.33 -5.37 21.54
CA GLN A 292 0.92 -5.72 21.35
C GLN A 292 0.59 -7.14 21.81
N ARG A 293 -0.62 -7.29 22.33
CA ARG A 293 -1.26 -8.59 22.60
C ARG A 293 -2.28 -8.96 21.53
N ASP A 294 -2.99 -7.97 21.01
CA ASP A 294 -3.93 -8.14 19.91
C ASP A 294 -3.17 -8.38 18.60
N MET A 295 -3.39 -9.54 17.97
CA MET A 295 -2.67 -9.92 16.75
C MET A 295 -2.97 -8.99 15.57
N LYS A 296 -4.19 -8.44 15.46
CA LYS A 296 -4.55 -7.52 14.37
C LYS A 296 -3.80 -6.19 14.53
N LEU A 297 -3.69 -5.71 15.78
CA LEU A 297 -2.95 -4.50 16.11
C LEU A 297 -1.43 -4.70 15.93
N LEU A 298 -0.90 -5.88 16.29
CA LEU A 298 0.49 -6.25 16.04
C LEU A 298 0.82 -6.15 14.55
N VAL A 299 0.00 -6.76 13.70
CA VAL A 299 0.17 -6.70 12.23
C VAL A 299 0.09 -5.25 11.74
N ALA A 300 -0.81 -4.43 12.27
CA ALA A 300 -0.90 -3.01 11.92
C ALA A 300 0.40 -2.24 12.24
N TYR A 301 1.02 -2.46 13.40
CA TYR A 301 2.30 -1.83 13.75
C TYR A 301 3.48 -2.40 12.96
N SER A 302 3.44 -3.68 12.60
CA SER A 302 4.42 -4.24 11.66
C SER A 302 4.38 -3.49 10.32
N SER A 303 3.20 -3.10 9.83
CA SER A 303 3.11 -2.28 8.61
C SER A 303 3.78 -0.91 8.76
N VAL A 304 3.68 -0.26 9.92
CA VAL A 304 4.39 1.02 10.16
C VAL A 304 5.89 0.84 9.98
N SER A 305 6.44 -0.28 10.50
CA SER A 305 7.85 -0.61 10.34
C SER A 305 8.24 -0.83 8.87
N HIS A 306 7.50 -1.67 8.13
CA HIS A 306 7.79 -1.95 6.72
C HIS A 306 7.59 -0.74 5.78
N MET A 307 6.65 0.17 6.09
CA MET A 307 6.54 1.44 5.36
C MET A 307 7.78 2.33 5.59
N GLY A 308 8.39 2.27 6.77
CA GLY A 308 9.67 2.94 7.04
C GLY A 308 10.81 2.42 6.15
N PHE A 309 10.91 1.10 5.92
CA PHE A 309 11.87 0.57 4.95
C PHE A 309 11.61 1.11 3.54
N ILE A 310 10.36 1.07 3.07
CA ILE A 310 10.01 1.61 1.74
C ILE A 310 10.47 3.06 1.59
N VAL A 311 10.18 3.92 2.56
CA VAL A 311 10.57 5.34 2.49
C VAL A 311 12.08 5.52 2.55
N LEU A 312 12.79 4.76 3.40
CA LEU A 312 14.25 4.81 3.46
C LEU A 312 14.88 4.46 2.10
N GLY A 313 14.32 3.48 1.38
CA GLY A 313 14.78 3.10 0.04
C GLY A 313 14.47 4.14 -1.04
N ILE A 314 13.29 4.78 -0.98
CA ILE A 314 12.94 5.90 -1.88
C ILE A 314 13.98 7.02 -1.78
N PHE A 315 14.33 7.38 -0.54
CA PHE A 315 15.26 8.47 -0.23
C PHE A 315 16.73 8.01 -0.10
N ALA A 316 17.05 6.81 -0.57
CA ALA A 316 18.43 6.42 -0.85
C ALA A 316 18.99 7.21 -2.05
N TYR A 317 18.11 7.70 -2.94
CA TYR A 317 18.45 8.45 -4.16
C TYR A 317 19.40 7.70 -5.10
N ASN A 318 19.31 6.37 -5.11
CA ASN A 318 19.99 5.51 -6.08
C ASN A 318 19.02 4.43 -6.57
N VAL A 319 19.37 3.83 -7.70
CA VAL A 319 18.55 2.80 -8.36
C VAL A 319 18.29 1.62 -7.44
N GLN A 320 19.32 1.17 -6.74
CA GLN A 320 19.24 0.01 -5.86
C GLN A 320 18.19 0.21 -4.76
N GLY A 321 18.23 1.34 -4.05
CA GLY A 321 17.30 1.65 -2.97
C GLY A 321 15.88 1.88 -3.47
N GLN A 322 15.70 2.55 -4.62
CA GLN A 322 14.37 2.81 -5.16
C GLN A 322 13.72 1.57 -5.76
N GLN A 323 14.48 0.72 -6.45
CA GLN A 323 13.99 -0.60 -6.87
C GLN A 323 13.62 -1.46 -5.66
N GLY A 324 14.47 -1.45 -4.62
CA GLY A 324 14.17 -2.09 -3.34
C GLY A 324 12.87 -1.60 -2.71
N ALA A 325 12.63 -0.29 -2.71
CA ALA A 325 11.41 0.31 -2.17
C ALA A 325 10.16 -0.08 -2.97
N ILE A 326 10.22 -0.08 -4.31
CA ILE A 326 9.10 -0.49 -5.16
C ILE A 326 8.79 -1.96 -4.96
N LEU A 327 9.83 -2.80 -4.97
CA LEU A 327 9.68 -4.22 -4.70
C LEU A 327 9.08 -4.44 -3.31
N GLN A 328 9.53 -3.68 -2.30
CA GLN A 328 8.98 -3.77 -0.96
C GLN A 328 7.53 -3.27 -0.86
N MET A 329 7.12 -2.26 -1.63
CA MET A 329 5.70 -1.87 -1.74
C MET A 329 4.84 -3.05 -2.21
N VAL A 330 5.31 -3.77 -3.23
CA VAL A 330 4.63 -4.97 -3.76
C VAL A 330 4.63 -6.11 -2.73
N ASN A 331 5.81 -6.42 -2.15
CA ASN A 331 5.97 -7.50 -1.18
C ASN A 331 5.11 -7.31 0.05
N HIS A 332 5.21 -6.15 0.68
CA HIS A 332 4.38 -5.77 1.82
C HIS A 332 2.89 -5.77 1.44
N GLY A 333 2.56 -5.39 0.21
CA GLY A 333 1.22 -5.47 -0.36
C GLY A 333 0.67 -6.89 -0.51
N ILE A 334 1.52 -7.90 -0.64
CA ILE A 334 1.13 -9.33 -0.70
C ILE A 334 1.04 -9.93 0.71
N ILE A 335 2.01 -9.61 1.58
CA ILE A 335 2.16 -10.22 2.91
C ILE A 335 1.09 -9.74 3.87
N ILE A 336 0.87 -8.43 3.97
CA ILE A 336 -0.04 -7.87 4.97
C ILE A 336 -1.49 -8.34 4.79
N PRO A 337 -2.06 -8.37 3.58
CA PRO A 337 -3.40 -8.93 3.39
C PRO A 337 -3.49 -10.39 3.81
N ALA A 338 -2.47 -11.21 3.51
CA ALA A 338 -2.41 -12.59 3.97
C ALA A 338 -2.42 -12.66 5.51
N LEU A 339 -1.56 -11.90 6.19
CA LEU A 339 -1.55 -11.85 7.65
C LEU A 339 -2.91 -11.46 8.23
N PHE A 340 -3.57 -10.43 7.68
CA PHE A 340 -4.89 -10.03 8.16
C PHE A 340 -5.98 -11.09 7.93
N LEU A 341 -5.94 -11.81 6.80
CA LEU A 341 -6.84 -12.94 6.55
C LEU A 341 -6.62 -14.05 7.60
N PHE A 342 -5.36 -14.44 7.85
CA PHE A 342 -5.02 -15.45 8.85
C PHE A 342 -5.43 -15.04 10.27
N VAL A 343 -5.13 -13.81 10.69
CA VAL A 343 -5.55 -13.29 12.01
C VAL A 343 -7.08 -13.28 12.12
N ALA A 344 -7.79 -12.87 11.08
CA ALA A 344 -9.25 -12.87 11.08
C ALA A 344 -9.84 -14.28 11.17
N TRP A 345 -9.28 -15.24 10.46
CA TRP A 345 -9.74 -16.63 10.52
C TRP A 345 -9.41 -17.30 11.85
N ILE A 346 -8.25 -17.00 12.47
CA ILE A 346 -7.97 -17.47 13.83
C ILE A 346 -9.02 -16.91 14.79
N ALA A 347 -9.33 -15.61 14.69
CA ALA A 347 -10.35 -14.98 15.52
C ALA A 347 -11.74 -15.60 15.32
N ASP A 348 -12.13 -15.87 14.07
CA ASP A 348 -13.40 -16.52 13.71
C ASP A 348 -13.52 -17.93 14.29
N ARG A 349 -12.44 -18.72 14.25
CA ARG A 349 -12.47 -20.11 14.74
C ARG A 349 -12.33 -20.24 16.25
N THR A 350 -11.64 -19.30 16.90
CA THR A 350 -11.32 -19.38 18.35
C THR A 350 -12.09 -18.40 19.22
N GLY A 351 -12.81 -17.45 18.61
CA GLY A 351 -13.54 -16.40 19.30
C GLY A 351 -12.67 -15.26 19.84
N THR A 352 -11.35 -15.30 19.66
CA THR A 352 -10.44 -14.25 20.14
C THR A 352 -9.22 -14.07 19.22
N ARG A 353 -8.65 -12.87 19.24
CA ARG A 353 -7.37 -12.55 18.60
C ARG A 353 -6.31 -12.07 19.59
N ASP A 354 -6.58 -12.20 20.89
CA ASP A 354 -5.61 -11.90 21.95
C ASP A 354 -4.62 -13.07 22.07
N ARG A 355 -3.35 -12.81 21.73
CA ARG A 355 -2.29 -13.83 21.78
C ARG A 355 -2.06 -14.41 23.17
N SER A 356 -2.46 -13.70 24.24
CA SER A 356 -2.31 -14.18 25.61
C SER A 356 -3.38 -15.21 26.02
N ALA A 357 -4.45 -15.32 25.23
CA ALA A 357 -5.53 -16.28 25.42
C ALA A 357 -5.51 -17.44 24.41
N LEU A 358 -4.45 -17.54 23.61
CA LEU A 358 -4.28 -18.54 22.56
C LEU A 358 -2.98 -19.31 22.80
N ALA A 359 -3.03 -20.64 22.65
CA ALA A 359 -1.87 -21.52 22.56
C ALA A 359 -2.31 -22.87 21.98
N GLY A 360 -1.38 -23.64 21.41
CA GLY A 360 -1.60 -25.01 20.97
C GLY A 360 -2.67 -25.17 19.87
N ILE A 361 -2.83 -24.19 18.98
CA ILE A 361 -3.81 -24.27 17.89
C ILE A 361 -3.38 -25.26 16.79
N ALA A 362 -2.08 -25.41 16.52
CA ALA A 362 -1.59 -26.14 15.34
C ALA A 362 -2.08 -27.58 15.22
N PRO A 363 -2.12 -28.42 16.29
CA PRO A 363 -2.65 -29.79 16.17
C PRO A 363 -4.14 -29.85 15.81
N ARG A 364 -4.89 -28.77 16.03
CA ARG A 364 -6.34 -28.68 15.78
C ARG A 364 -6.68 -28.01 14.45
N MET A 365 -5.77 -27.19 13.92
CA MET A 365 -5.88 -26.54 12.61
C MET A 365 -4.56 -26.68 11.83
N PRO A 366 -4.14 -27.91 11.48
CA PRO A 366 -2.82 -28.16 10.88
C PRO A 366 -2.63 -27.52 9.51
N VAL A 367 -3.67 -27.44 8.68
CA VAL A 367 -3.58 -26.80 7.36
C VAL A 367 -3.40 -25.30 7.53
N MET A 368 -4.20 -24.67 8.39
CA MET A 368 -4.00 -23.28 8.78
C MET A 368 -2.58 -23.02 9.26
N ALA A 369 -2.08 -23.81 10.21
CA ALA A 369 -0.77 -23.61 10.81
C ALA A 369 0.36 -23.74 9.77
N GLY A 370 0.32 -24.77 8.92
CA GLY A 370 1.32 -24.97 7.87
C GLY A 370 1.36 -23.81 6.86
N VAL A 371 0.21 -23.38 6.39
CA VAL A 371 0.13 -22.28 5.41
C VAL A 371 0.47 -20.92 6.05
N PHE A 372 0.00 -20.68 7.29
CA PHE A 372 0.32 -19.47 8.03
C PHE A 372 1.82 -19.35 8.31
N THR A 373 2.51 -20.47 8.53
CA THR A 373 3.96 -20.50 8.71
C THR A 373 4.67 -19.85 7.51
N ILE A 374 4.26 -20.18 6.27
CA ILE A 374 4.84 -19.58 5.06
C ILE A 374 4.67 -18.06 5.06
N VAL A 375 3.47 -17.58 5.40
CA VAL A 375 3.18 -16.13 5.47
C VAL A 375 4.01 -15.45 6.55
N VAL A 376 4.16 -16.07 7.72
CA VAL A 376 4.98 -15.55 8.82
C VAL A 376 6.47 -15.53 8.45
N LEU A 377 6.97 -16.57 7.79
CA LEU A 377 8.35 -16.63 7.28
C LEU A 377 8.60 -15.54 6.22
N ALA A 378 7.64 -15.28 5.34
CA ALA A 378 7.74 -14.17 4.39
C ALA A 378 7.77 -12.83 5.14
N ALA A 379 6.90 -12.64 6.14
CA ALA A 379 6.78 -11.40 6.89
C ALA A 379 8.00 -11.06 7.76
N LEU A 380 8.77 -12.06 8.22
CA LEU A 380 10.01 -11.84 8.97
C LEU A 380 11.25 -11.67 8.09
N GLY A 381 11.11 -11.70 6.76
CA GLY A 381 12.20 -11.51 5.82
C GLY A 381 13.07 -12.74 5.60
N LEU A 382 12.50 -13.95 5.56
CA LEU A 382 13.27 -15.16 5.25
C LEU A 382 13.80 -15.13 3.79
N PRO A 383 15.11 -15.33 3.56
CA PRO A 383 15.65 -15.47 2.21
C PRO A 383 14.96 -16.59 1.42
N GLY A 384 14.69 -16.35 0.14
CA GLY A 384 13.89 -17.23 -0.72
C GLY A 384 12.39 -16.90 -0.74
N LEU A 385 11.92 -16.02 0.16
CA LEU A 385 10.60 -15.39 0.11
C LEU A 385 10.73 -13.90 -0.20
N ASN A 386 9.63 -13.31 -0.65
CA ASN A 386 9.62 -12.00 -1.30
C ASN A 386 10.14 -10.84 -0.44
N SER A 387 9.74 -10.70 0.84
CA SER A 387 10.08 -9.52 1.67
C SER A 387 11.59 -9.28 1.81
N PHE A 388 12.38 -10.35 1.92
CA PHE A 388 13.84 -10.25 2.12
C PHE A 388 14.50 -9.41 1.03
N VAL A 389 14.15 -9.65 -0.23
CA VAL A 389 14.80 -8.99 -1.37
C VAL A 389 14.56 -7.48 -1.34
N GLY A 390 13.31 -7.06 -1.09
CA GLY A 390 12.95 -5.63 -1.04
C GLY A 390 13.64 -4.88 0.10
N GLU A 391 13.63 -5.47 1.30
CA GLU A 391 14.26 -4.90 2.50
C GLU A 391 15.79 -4.83 2.36
N PHE A 392 16.39 -5.89 1.83
CA PHE A 392 17.84 -5.94 1.61
C PHE A 392 18.30 -4.93 0.57
N MET A 393 17.64 -4.84 -0.60
CA MET A 393 17.95 -3.84 -1.62
C MET A 393 17.78 -2.42 -1.10
N THR A 394 16.72 -2.17 -0.32
CA THR A 394 16.48 -0.89 0.36
C THR A 394 17.65 -0.50 1.27
N LEU A 395 18.09 -1.42 2.14
CA LEU A 395 19.18 -1.17 3.08
C LEU A 395 20.52 -1.00 2.36
N LEU A 396 20.78 -1.77 1.31
CA LEU A 396 21.98 -1.60 0.48
C LEU A 396 22.01 -0.23 -0.19
N GLY A 397 20.90 0.19 -0.80
CA GLY A 397 20.79 1.53 -1.38
C GLY A 397 20.98 2.61 -0.32
N ALA A 398 20.36 2.47 0.84
CA ALA A 398 20.53 3.40 1.95
C ALA A 398 21.97 3.42 2.49
N TRP A 399 22.70 2.31 2.44
CA TRP A 399 24.10 2.23 2.89
C TRP A 399 25.03 3.10 2.06
N GLU A 400 24.83 3.18 0.74
CA GLU A 400 25.66 4.01 -0.15
C GLU A 400 25.58 5.50 0.20
N ARG A 401 24.40 5.98 0.63
CA ARG A 401 24.16 7.40 0.94
C ARG A 401 24.26 7.71 2.45
N ALA A 402 23.77 6.82 3.29
CA ALA A 402 23.51 7.04 4.71
C ALA A 402 23.81 5.78 5.56
N PRO A 403 25.10 5.38 5.69
CA PRO A 403 25.48 4.15 6.40
C PRO A 403 24.92 4.04 7.83
N VAL A 404 24.90 5.16 8.56
CA VAL A 404 24.38 5.20 9.96
C VAL A 404 22.89 4.89 9.98
N LEU A 405 22.10 5.51 9.10
CA LEU A 405 20.66 5.25 9.02
C LEU A 405 20.36 3.84 8.55
N ALA A 406 21.14 3.31 7.60
CA ALA A 406 21.04 1.93 7.15
C ALA A 406 21.37 0.94 8.28
N ALA A 407 22.43 1.19 9.06
CA ALA A 407 22.82 0.36 10.21
C ALA A 407 21.73 0.34 11.29
N VAL A 408 21.15 1.50 11.61
CA VAL A 408 20.03 1.58 12.58
C VAL A 408 18.78 0.92 12.00
N GLY A 409 18.46 1.14 10.72
CA GLY A 409 17.34 0.49 10.03
C GLY A 409 17.46 -1.04 10.02
N ALA A 410 18.67 -1.58 9.90
CA ALA A 410 18.94 -3.01 9.96
C ALA A 410 18.57 -3.64 11.33
N ILE A 411 18.53 -2.87 12.41
CA ILE A 411 17.99 -3.34 13.70
C ILE A 411 16.51 -3.73 13.55
N GLY A 412 15.74 -2.99 12.73
CA GLY A 412 14.36 -3.33 12.42
C GLY A 412 14.20 -4.70 11.77
N LEU A 413 15.16 -5.10 10.92
CA LEU A 413 15.19 -6.43 10.30
C LEU A 413 15.35 -7.54 11.35
N VAL A 414 16.07 -7.27 12.44
CA VAL A 414 16.20 -8.20 13.58
C VAL A 414 14.94 -8.22 14.45
N LEU A 415 14.28 -7.07 14.62
CA LEU A 415 13.04 -6.99 15.41
C LEU A 415 11.86 -7.67 14.72
N ALA A 416 11.85 -7.75 13.39
CA ALA A 416 10.78 -8.40 12.62
C ALA A 416 10.56 -9.89 12.98
N PRO A 417 11.59 -10.75 12.97
CA PRO A 417 11.49 -12.10 13.52
C PRO A 417 11.01 -12.14 14.97
N VAL A 418 11.40 -11.19 15.82
CA VAL A 418 11.01 -11.18 17.24
C VAL A 418 9.49 -11.06 17.39
N TYR A 419 8.84 -10.10 16.75
CA TYR A 419 7.38 -9.97 16.89
C TYR A 419 6.62 -11.02 16.08
N MET A 420 7.09 -11.41 14.89
CA MET A 420 6.40 -12.39 14.04
C MET A 420 6.44 -13.80 14.62
N LEU A 421 7.62 -14.25 15.09
CA LEU A 421 7.75 -15.57 15.70
C LEU A 421 7.04 -15.63 17.05
N ARG A 422 7.08 -14.57 17.86
CA ARG A 422 6.31 -14.52 19.12
C ARG A 422 4.81 -14.60 18.88
N MET A 423 4.30 -13.94 17.84
CA MET A 423 2.89 -14.07 17.44
C MET A 423 2.56 -15.51 17.02
N PHE A 424 3.36 -16.08 16.11
CA PHE A 424 3.10 -17.41 15.58
C PHE A 424 3.24 -18.49 16.64
N GLN A 425 4.38 -18.56 17.33
CA GLN A 425 4.66 -19.58 18.34
C GLN A 425 3.69 -19.46 19.52
N GLY A 426 3.37 -18.22 19.94
CA GLY A 426 2.43 -17.98 21.03
C GLY A 426 1.04 -18.55 20.73
N ALA A 427 0.52 -18.38 19.51
CA ALA A 427 -0.78 -18.90 19.13
C ALA A 427 -0.76 -20.40 18.76
N MET A 428 0.27 -20.85 18.03
CA MET A 428 0.26 -22.17 17.38
C MET A 428 0.84 -23.29 18.24
N HIS A 429 1.81 -23.00 19.11
CA HIS A 429 2.55 -24.01 19.88
C HIS A 429 2.17 -24.00 21.37
N GLY A 430 2.70 -24.98 22.12
CA GLY A 430 2.45 -25.14 23.55
C GLY A 430 1.18 -25.93 23.87
N GLU A 431 0.88 -26.03 25.16
CA GLU A 431 -0.34 -26.68 25.65
C GLU A 431 -1.57 -25.87 25.21
N PRO A 432 -2.64 -26.50 24.70
CA PRO A 432 -3.81 -25.79 24.21
C PRO A 432 -4.50 -24.94 25.30
N VAL A 433 -4.62 -23.63 25.04
CA VAL A 433 -5.31 -22.67 25.92
C VAL A 433 -6.49 -22.04 25.17
N GLY A 434 -7.56 -21.72 25.89
CA GLY A 434 -8.73 -21.03 25.36
C GLY A 434 -9.76 -21.97 24.74
N GLN A 435 -10.70 -21.40 23.97
CA GLN A 435 -11.74 -22.17 23.31
C GLN A 435 -11.14 -23.08 22.22
N ARG A 436 -11.68 -24.30 22.11
CA ARG A 436 -11.31 -25.20 21.02
C ARG A 436 -11.73 -24.57 19.69
N PRO A 437 -10.84 -24.46 18.70
CA PRO A 437 -11.23 -23.96 17.39
C PRO A 437 -12.39 -24.76 16.80
N SER A 438 -13.35 -24.07 16.18
CA SER A 438 -14.54 -24.70 15.57
C SER A 438 -14.22 -25.58 14.36
N GLY A 439 -13.01 -25.46 13.79
CA GLY A 439 -12.46 -26.33 12.75
C GLY A 439 -11.28 -25.68 12.03
N ASP A 440 -10.67 -26.40 11.09
CA ASP A 440 -9.59 -25.89 10.24
C ASP A 440 -10.13 -25.03 9.07
N ILE A 441 -9.23 -24.34 8.36
CA ILE A 441 -9.58 -23.59 7.15
C ILE A 441 -10.08 -24.52 6.04
N TYR A 442 -11.06 -24.04 5.27
CA TYR A 442 -11.65 -24.82 4.17
C TYR A 442 -11.04 -24.44 2.82
N ALA A 443 -11.31 -25.24 1.78
CA ALA A 443 -10.71 -25.09 0.45
C ALA A 443 -10.86 -23.69 -0.17
N GLY A 444 -12.00 -23.02 0.05
CA GLY A 444 -12.22 -21.65 -0.43
C GLY A 444 -11.33 -20.60 0.25
N GLN A 445 -11.05 -20.75 1.55
CA GLN A 445 -10.07 -19.90 2.24
C GLN A 445 -8.66 -20.17 1.71
N LEU A 446 -8.30 -21.43 1.49
CA LEU A 446 -7.01 -21.79 0.92
C LEU A 446 -6.83 -21.20 -0.49
N ALA A 447 -7.82 -21.39 -1.37
CA ALA A 447 -7.82 -20.84 -2.73
C ALA A 447 -7.66 -19.31 -2.76
N LEU A 448 -8.16 -18.61 -1.72
CA LEU A 448 -8.05 -17.16 -1.60
C LEU A 448 -6.60 -16.69 -1.36
N VAL A 449 -5.84 -17.41 -0.54
CA VAL A 449 -4.45 -17.04 -0.18
C VAL A 449 -3.40 -17.67 -1.10
N THR A 450 -3.75 -18.73 -1.82
CA THR A 450 -2.83 -19.41 -2.76
C THR A 450 -2.14 -18.45 -3.74
N PRO A 451 -2.82 -17.50 -4.41
CA PRO A 451 -2.15 -16.55 -5.30
C PRO A 451 -1.10 -15.71 -4.57
N LEU A 452 -1.37 -15.29 -3.33
CA LEU A 452 -0.42 -14.51 -2.53
C LEU A 452 0.81 -15.34 -2.17
N ILE A 453 0.62 -16.61 -1.79
CA ILE A 453 1.72 -17.54 -1.46
C ILE A 453 2.58 -17.83 -2.68
N ILE A 454 1.96 -18.09 -3.83
CA ILE A 454 2.69 -18.29 -5.10
C ILE A 454 3.56 -17.06 -5.39
N LEU A 455 3.02 -15.84 -5.23
CA LEU A 455 3.78 -14.62 -5.43
C LEU A 455 4.90 -14.43 -4.40
N MET A 456 4.71 -14.85 -3.14
CA MET A 456 5.78 -14.83 -2.13
C MET A 456 7.00 -15.65 -2.56
N PHE A 457 6.77 -16.85 -3.11
CA PHE A 457 7.85 -17.68 -3.64
C PHE A 457 8.38 -17.18 -4.99
N ALA A 458 7.50 -16.83 -5.93
CA ALA A 458 7.92 -16.42 -7.27
C ALA A 458 8.81 -15.17 -7.22
N ILE A 459 8.44 -14.17 -6.42
CA ILE A 459 9.23 -12.95 -6.25
C ILE A 459 10.46 -13.21 -5.39
N GLY A 460 10.37 -14.08 -4.37
CA GLY A 460 11.51 -14.43 -3.52
C GLY A 460 12.61 -15.20 -4.24
N LEU A 461 12.24 -16.09 -5.16
CA LEU A 461 13.17 -16.92 -5.93
C LEU A 461 13.64 -16.23 -7.23
N TYR A 462 12.79 -15.41 -7.85
CA TYR A 462 13.11 -14.73 -9.10
C TYR A 462 12.65 -13.25 -9.10
N PRO A 463 13.26 -12.40 -8.27
CA PRO A 463 12.89 -10.99 -8.16
C PRO A 463 13.14 -10.21 -9.45
N TYR A 464 14.05 -10.71 -10.31
CA TYR A 464 14.38 -10.11 -11.60
C TYR A 464 13.16 -9.92 -12.51
N ALA A 465 12.14 -10.79 -12.39
CA ALA A 465 10.89 -10.63 -13.13
C ALA A 465 10.25 -9.24 -12.95
N LEU A 466 10.34 -8.69 -11.73
CA LEU A 466 9.78 -7.39 -11.37
C LEU A 466 10.79 -6.27 -11.57
N THR A 467 12.03 -6.45 -11.09
CA THR A 467 13.04 -5.37 -11.09
C THR A 467 13.49 -4.98 -12.49
N GLN A 468 13.46 -5.89 -13.47
CA GLN A 468 13.80 -5.58 -14.86
C GLN A 468 12.83 -4.57 -15.52
N LEU A 469 11.58 -4.50 -15.05
CA LEU A 469 10.61 -3.51 -15.55
C LEU A 469 10.78 -2.15 -14.87
N MET A 470 11.56 -2.08 -13.78
CA MET A 470 11.84 -0.87 -13.01
C MET A 470 13.08 -0.11 -13.54
N THR A 471 13.55 -0.40 -14.75
CA THR A 471 14.73 0.27 -15.33
C THR A 471 14.50 1.76 -15.59
N SER A 472 13.25 2.20 -15.73
CA SER A 472 12.88 3.62 -15.81
C SER A 472 13.22 4.43 -14.55
N VAL A 473 13.35 3.76 -13.39
CA VAL A 473 13.73 4.39 -12.11
C VAL A 473 15.16 4.94 -12.15
N ALA A 474 16.05 4.31 -12.92
CA ALA A 474 17.41 4.83 -13.17
C ALA A 474 17.43 6.10 -14.03
N GLN A 475 16.30 6.46 -14.65
CA GLN A 475 16.23 7.45 -15.72
C GLN A 475 15.52 8.73 -15.28
N THR A 476 15.01 8.81 -14.05
CA THR A 476 14.35 9.99 -13.45
C THR A 476 15.32 11.12 -13.07
N GLY A 477 16.56 11.10 -13.57
CA GLY A 477 17.48 12.24 -13.47
C GLY A 477 18.28 12.35 -12.18
N LEU A 478 18.29 11.32 -11.32
CA LEU A 478 19.07 11.30 -10.07
C LEU A 478 20.59 11.09 -10.25
N TYR A 479 21.07 11.04 -11.50
CA TYR A 479 22.48 10.84 -11.86
C TYR A 479 23.20 12.15 -12.27
N ARG A 480 22.79 13.31 -11.74
CA ARG A 480 23.56 14.54 -11.93
C ARG A 480 24.08 15.07 -10.62
#